data_AF-A0A534M7H4-F1
#
_entry.id   AF-A0A534M7H4-F1
#
_cell.length_a   1.000
_cell.length_b   1.000
_cell.length_c   1.000
_cell.angle_alpha   90.00
_cell.angle_beta   90.00
_cell.angle_gamma   90.00
#
_symmetry.space_group_name_H-M   'P 1'
#
loop_
_entity.id
_entity.type
_entity.pdbx_description
1 polymer ?
#
loop_
_entity_poly.entity_id
_entity_poly.type
_entity_poly.pdbx_seq_one_letter_code
_entity_poly.pdbx_strand_id
1 'polypeptide(L)'
;MGIFRELRYELSALFFALGILGMVFSLTQYLAPTQSPDWLKSIHRAVGEYVVWEAFLGFLAVLAGGFYFVDTIRKEREFERLNMRRIEELTYDHLPSAYERRFLEKKREFRIKV
;
A
#
# COMPACT_ATOMS: atom_id res chain seq x y z
N MET A 1 6.21 13.06 12.32
CA MET A 1 6.56 12.14 11.22
C MET A 1 6.11 12.79 9.92
N GLY A 2 6.95 12.80 8.89
CA GLY A 2 6.97 13.86 7.87
C GLY A 2 5.94 13.71 6.74
N ILE A 3 5.10 14.72 6.59
CA ILE A 3 4.10 14.92 5.52
C ILE A 3 4.68 14.68 4.11
N PHE A 4 5.94 15.04 3.89
CA PHE A 4 6.63 14.80 2.61
C PHE A 4 6.83 13.32 2.26
N ARG A 5 6.86 12.43 3.25
CA ARG A 5 6.98 10.99 3.03
C ARG A 5 5.66 10.44 2.51
N GLU A 6 4.56 10.76 3.20
CA GLU A 6 3.18 10.38 2.82
C GLU A 6 2.79 10.92 1.44
N LEU A 7 3.09 12.18 1.15
CA LEU A 7 2.78 12.78 -0.15
C LEU A 7 3.51 12.10 -1.32
N ARG A 8 4.78 11.72 -1.13
CA ARG A 8 5.54 10.97 -2.14
C ARG A 8 4.93 9.58 -2.39
N TYR A 9 4.35 8.96 -1.36
CA TYR A 9 3.69 7.66 -1.50
C TYR A 9 2.40 7.75 -2.30
N GLU A 10 1.52 8.69 -1.94
CA GLU A 10 0.27 8.90 -2.68
C GLU A 10 0.54 9.29 -4.13
N LEU A 11 1.54 10.16 -4.37
CA LEU A 11 1.98 10.50 -5.72
C LEU A 11 2.49 9.27 -6.48
N SER A 12 3.35 8.46 -5.87
CA SER A 12 3.87 7.24 -6.52
C SER A 12 2.76 6.25 -6.88
N ALA A 13 1.81 6.02 -5.97
CA ALA A 13 0.67 5.13 -6.20
C ALA A 13 -0.26 5.68 -7.29
N LEU A 14 -0.49 7.00 -7.29
CA LEU A 14 -1.29 7.68 -8.29
C LEU A 14 -0.64 7.61 -9.68
N PHE A 15 0.67 7.87 -9.78
CA PHE A 15 1.41 7.71 -11.05
C PHE A 15 1.41 6.27 -11.54
N PHE A 16 1.54 5.30 -10.64
CA PHE A 16 1.47 3.89 -11.00
C PHE A 16 0.09 3.50 -11.55
N ALA A 17 -0.99 3.89 -10.87
CA ALA A 17 -2.35 3.61 -11.30
C ALA A 17 -2.69 4.31 -12.62
N LEU A 18 -2.28 5.57 -12.78
CA LEU A 18 -2.43 6.32 -14.03
C LEU A 18 -1.63 5.67 -15.18
N GLY A 19 -0.43 5.18 -14.89
CA GLY A 19 0.38 4.45 -15.87
C GLY A 19 -0.29 3.16 -16.34
N ILE A 20 -0.86 2.38 -15.41
CA ILE A 20 -1.61 1.16 -15.75
C ILE A 20 -2.83 1.52 -16.60
N LEU A 21 -3.60 2.53 -16.20
CA LEU A 21 -4.76 2.98 -16.97
C LEU A 21 -4.35 3.38 -18.39
N GLY A 22 -3.33 4.24 -18.55
CA GLY A 22 -2.83 4.65 -19.86
C GLY A 22 -2.39 3.47 -20.74
N MET A 23 -1.72 2.48 -20.15
CA MET A 23 -1.34 1.26 -20.85
C MET A 23 -2.55 0.45 -21.30
N VAL A 24 -3.56 0.30 -20.45
CA VAL A 24 -4.82 -0.40 -20.80
C VAL A 24 -5.55 0.33 -21.93
N PHE A 25 -5.69 1.66 -21.85
CA PHE A 25 -6.30 2.46 -22.92
C PHE A 25 -5.55 2.26 -24.25
N SER A 26 -4.23 2.41 -24.25
CA SER A 26 -3.41 2.19 -25.44
C SER A 26 -3.56 0.77 -26.01
N LEU A 27 -3.53 -0.26 -25.15
CA LEU A 27 -3.75 -1.65 -25.54
C LEU A 27 -5.12 -1.87 -26.16
N THR A 28 -6.17 -1.26 -25.62
CA THR A 28 -7.52 -1.39 -26.19
C THR A 28 -7.63 -0.75 -27.58
N GLN A 29 -6.89 0.33 -27.84
CA GLN A 29 -6.83 0.92 -29.18
C GLN A 29 -6.12 0.00 -30.18
N TYR A 30 -5.03 -0.67 -29.79
CA TYR A 30 -4.28 -1.55 -30.69
C TYR A 30 -4.90 -2.94 -30.89
N LEU A 31 -5.42 -3.56 -29.83
CA LEU A 31 -5.88 -4.96 -29.85
C LEU A 31 -7.38 -5.10 -30.18
N ALA A 32 -8.19 -4.10 -29.83
CA ALA A 32 -9.65 -4.19 -29.94
C ALA A 32 -10.32 -2.87 -30.42
N PRO A 33 -9.86 -2.25 -31.52
CA PRO A 33 -10.38 -0.95 -31.98
C PRO A 33 -11.87 -0.99 -32.35
N THR A 34 -12.39 -2.13 -32.80
CA THR A 34 -13.80 -2.29 -33.22
C THR A 34 -14.71 -2.82 -32.12
N GLN A 35 -14.18 -3.49 -31.09
CA GLN A 35 -14.95 -4.08 -29.99
C GLN A 35 -15.09 -3.15 -28.77
N SER A 36 -14.43 -1.99 -28.80
CA SER A 36 -14.53 -0.99 -27.74
C SER A 36 -15.91 -0.29 -27.73
N PRO A 37 -16.43 0.09 -26.54
CA PRO A 37 -17.64 0.90 -26.42
C PRO A 37 -17.53 2.25 -27.15
N ASP A 38 -18.66 2.85 -27.56
CA ASP A 38 -18.65 4.08 -28.36
C ASP A 38 -18.00 5.28 -27.65
N TRP A 39 -18.14 5.37 -26.33
CA TRP A 39 -17.46 6.39 -25.52
C TRP A 39 -15.94 6.21 -25.49
N LEU A 40 -15.45 4.97 -25.60
CA LEU A 40 -14.02 4.67 -25.63
C LEU A 40 -13.46 4.93 -27.03
N LYS A 41 -14.24 4.62 -28.08
CA LYS A 41 -13.91 4.95 -29.47
C LYS A 41 -13.81 6.45 -29.72
N SER A 42 -14.67 7.26 -29.07
CA SER A 42 -14.58 8.73 -29.20
C SER A 42 -13.30 9.28 -28.57
N ILE A 43 -12.88 8.73 -27.42
CA ILE A 43 -11.61 9.06 -26.77
C ILE A 43 -10.44 8.63 -27.66
N HIS A 44 -10.43 7.40 -28.18
CA HIS A 44 -9.39 6.93 -29.10
C HIS A 44 -9.26 7.79 -30.36
N ARG A 45 -10.38 8.26 -30.93
CA ARG A 45 -10.34 9.21 -32.06
C ARG A 45 -9.79 10.57 -31.68
N ALA A 46 -10.09 11.06 -30.48
CA ALA A 46 -9.59 12.34 -29.99
C ALA A 46 -8.08 12.29 -29.69
N VAL A 47 -7.60 11.18 -29.15
CA VAL A 47 -6.17 10.94 -28.91
C VAL A 47 -5.43 10.68 -30.23
N GLY A 48 -6.06 9.97 -31.18
CA GLY A 48 -5.52 9.77 -32.52
C GLY A 48 -4.14 9.10 -32.51
N GLU A 49 -3.18 9.70 -33.22
CA GLU A 49 -1.81 9.19 -33.33
C GLU A 49 -0.97 9.36 -32.05
N TYR A 50 -1.45 10.14 -31.07
CA TYR A 50 -0.75 10.34 -29.80
C TYR A 50 -0.78 9.12 -28.88
N VAL A 51 -1.51 8.05 -29.24
CA VAL A 51 -1.58 6.82 -28.45
C VAL A 51 -0.21 6.14 -28.26
N VAL A 52 0.73 6.34 -29.18
CA VAL A 52 2.12 5.87 -29.01
C VAL A 52 2.78 6.56 -27.82
N TRP A 53 2.53 7.86 -27.66
CA TRP A 53 3.06 8.65 -26.55
C TRP A 53 2.37 8.30 -25.24
N GLU A 54 1.07 8.02 -25.24
CA GLU A 54 0.36 7.51 -24.06
C GLU A 54 0.91 6.14 -23.63
N ALA A 55 1.17 5.24 -24.58
CA ALA A 55 1.79 3.94 -24.29
C ALA A 55 3.17 4.13 -23.67
N PHE A 56 3.99 4.99 -24.27
CA PHE A 56 5.36 5.24 -23.83
C PHE A 56 5.41 5.90 -22.45
N LEU A 57 4.61 6.94 -22.22
CA LEU A 57 4.52 7.63 -20.93
C LEU A 57 3.86 6.76 -19.87
N GLY A 58 2.83 5.99 -20.24
CA GLY A 58 2.19 5.01 -19.37
C GLY A 58 3.17 3.95 -18.91
N PHE A 59 3.98 3.41 -19.82
CA PHE A 59 5.05 2.46 -19.48
C PHE A 59 6.09 3.07 -18.53
N LEU A 60 6.56 4.29 -18.80
CA LEU A 60 7.48 5.00 -17.90
C LEU A 60 6.86 5.24 -16.52
N ALA A 61 5.58 5.62 -16.45
CA ALA A 61 4.86 5.83 -15.20
C ALA A 61 4.68 4.52 -14.40
N VAL A 62 4.44 3.40 -15.09
CA VAL A 62 4.39 2.07 -14.45
C VAL A 62 5.76 1.67 -13.91
N LEU A 63 6.85 1.91 -14.65
CA LEU A 63 8.20 1.60 -14.19
C LEU A 63 8.60 2.48 -12.98
N ALA A 64 8.43 3.79 -13.10
CA ALA A 64 8.77 4.74 -12.05
C ALA A 64 7.89 4.53 -10.81
N GLY A 65 6.57 4.49 -10.98
CA GLY A 65 5.62 4.28 -9.90
C GLY A 65 5.74 2.88 -9.29
N GLY A 66 5.96 1.85 -10.09
CA GLY A 66 6.09 0.46 -9.66
C GLY A 66 7.35 0.22 -8.83
N PHE A 67 8.48 0.79 -9.23
CA PHE A 67 9.73 0.68 -8.46
C PHE A 67 9.57 1.25 -7.05
N TYR A 68 8.99 2.44 -6.93
CA TYR A 68 8.74 3.07 -5.64
C TYR A 68 7.65 2.35 -4.85
N PHE A 69 6.58 1.87 -5.50
CA PHE A 69 5.50 1.16 -4.83
C PHE A 69 5.95 -0.18 -4.22
N VAL A 70 6.77 -0.95 -4.93
CA VAL A 70 7.32 -2.24 -4.44
C VAL A 70 8.24 -2.04 -3.23
N ASP A 71 9.09 -1.00 -3.23
CA ASP A 71 9.92 -0.66 -2.07
C ASP A 71 9.07 -0.30 -0.85
N THR A 72 7.91 0.33 -1.08
CA THR A 72 6.97 0.73 -0.03
C THR A 72 6.29 -0.49 0.61
N ILE A 73 5.81 -1.45 -0.19
CA ILE A 73 5.23 -2.70 0.34
C ILE A 73 6.25 -3.47 1.18
N ARG A 74 7.53 -3.47 0.77
CA ARG A 74 8.60 -4.11 1.56
C ARG A 74 8.77 -3.44 2.93
N LYS A 75 8.82 -2.11 2.97
CA LYS A 75 8.94 -1.33 4.21
C LYS A 75 7.74 -1.49 5.13
N GLU A 76 6.54 -1.56 4.57
CA GLU A 76 5.30 -1.74 5.34
C GLU A 76 5.25 -3.11 6.02
N ARG A 77 5.61 -4.18 5.29
CA ARG A 77 5.75 -5.54 5.86
C ARG A 77 6.85 -5.65 6.91
N GLU A 78 7.89 -4.85 6.82
CA GLU A 78 8.93 -4.78 7.85
C GLU A 78 8.44 -4.05 9.11
N PHE A 79 7.65 -2.99 8.93
CA PHE A 79 7.05 -2.25 10.05
C PHE A 79 6.02 -3.08 10.82
N GLU A 80 5.17 -3.84 10.13
CA GLU A 80 4.25 -4.80 10.78
C GLU A 80 5.02 -5.85 11.58
N ARG A 81 6.11 -6.39 11.02
CA ARG A 81 6.96 -7.36 11.74
C ARG A 81 7.59 -6.77 13.00
N LEU A 82 8.02 -5.51 12.95
CA LEU A 82 8.58 -4.82 14.11
C LEU A 82 7.52 -4.52 15.18
N ASN A 83 6.31 -4.10 14.78
CA ASN A 83 5.20 -3.89 15.71
C ASN A 83 4.74 -5.19 16.36
N MET A 84 4.65 -6.28 15.60
CA MET A 84 4.29 -7.61 16.13
C MET A 84 5.30 -8.05 17.20
N ARG A 85 6.61 -7.91 16.92
CA ARG A 85 7.67 -8.22 17.90
C ARG A 85 7.55 -7.36 19.16
N ARG A 86 7.25 -6.07 19.03
CA ARG A 86 7.10 -5.17 20.18
C ARG A 86 5.87 -5.52 21.03
N ILE A 87 4.77 -5.89 20.40
CA ILE A 87 3.57 -6.39 21.09
C ILE A 87 3.86 -7.71 21.79
N GLU A 88 4.64 -8.60 21.15
CA GLU A 88 5.06 -9.87 21.73
C GLU A 88 5.97 -9.67 22.95
N GLU A 89 6.97 -8.78 22.89
CA GLU A 89 7.80 -8.40 24.06
C GLU A 89 6.97 -7.82 25.20
N LEU A 90 6.05 -6.89 24.91
CA LEU A 90 5.13 -6.33 25.92
C LEU A 90 4.21 -7.41 26.53
N THR A 91 3.84 -8.42 25.75
CA THR A 91 2.99 -9.52 26.20
C THR A 91 3.76 -10.57 27.01
N TYR A 92 5.02 -10.84 26.68
CA TYR A 92 5.82 -11.83 27.42
C TYR A 92 6.51 -11.25 28.65
N ASP A 93 7.05 -10.03 28.59
CA ASP A 93 7.84 -9.47 29.69
C ASP A 93 6.97 -8.75 30.74
N HIS A 94 5.88 -8.10 30.32
CA HIS A 94 5.10 -7.24 31.22
C HIS A 94 3.80 -7.88 31.69
N LEU A 95 3.17 -8.78 30.93
CA LEU A 95 1.91 -9.40 31.38
C LEU A 95 2.10 -10.40 32.54
N PRO A 96 3.06 -11.35 32.54
CA PRO A 96 3.16 -12.32 33.64
C PRO A 96 3.53 -11.65 34.96
N SER A 97 4.49 -10.73 34.91
CA SER A 97 5.02 -10.04 36.10
C SER A 97 4.03 -9.02 36.69
N ALA A 98 3.25 -8.32 35.86
CA ALA A 98 2.21 -7.40 36.34
C ALA A 98 0.98 -8.13 36.88
N TYR A 99 0.60 -9.28 36.28
CA TYR A 99 -0.51 -10.09 36.78
C TYR A 99 -0.17 -10.75 38.11
N GLU A 100 1.05 -11.29 38.24
CA GLU A 100 1.53 -11.91 39.48
C GLU A 100 1.60 -10.89 40.63
N ARG A 101 2.09 -9.67 40.38
CA ARG A 101 2.08 -8.59 41.37
C ARG A 101 0.67 -8.21 41.80
N ARG A 102 -0.25 -7.99 40.86
CA ARG A 102 -1.66 -7.67 41.20
C ARG A 102 -2.35 -8.81 41.95
N PHE A 103 -2.04 -10.06 41.60
CA PHE A 103 -2.56 -11.22 42.30
C PHE A 103 -2.03 -11.30 43.73
N LEU A 104 -0.73 -11.08 43.95
CA LEU A 104 -0.12 -11.05 45.27
C LEU A 104 -0.60 -9.88 46.14
N GLU A 105 -0.83 -8.71 45.54
CA GLU A 105 -1.43 -7.55 46.21
C GLU A 105 -2.88 -7.84 46.65
N LYS A 106 -3.72 -8.35 45.74
CA LYS A 106 -5.09 -8.77 46.11
C LYS A 106 -5.09 -9.88 47.16
N LYS A 107 -4.19 -10.87 47.06
CA LYS A 107 -4.08 -11.95 48.05
C LYS A 107 -3.72 -11.42 49.45
N ARG A 108 -2.90 -10.36 49.53
CA ARG A 108 -2.61 -9.65 50.79
C ARG A 108 -3.82 -8.87 51.30
N GLU A 109 -4.54 -8.16 50.44
CA GLU A 109 -5.76 -7.43 50.81
C GLU A 109 -6.85 -8.35 51.39
N PHE A 110 -7.06 -9.51 50.76
CA PHE A 110 -8.08 -10.47 51.20
C PHE A 110 -7.69 -11.30 52.43
N ARG A 111 -6.48 -11.10 52.99
CA ARG A 111 -6.01 -11.78 54.22
C ARG A 111 -6.24 -13.30 54.21
N ILE A 112 -6.15 -13.93 53.05
CA ILE A 112 -6.35 -15.38 52.89
C ILE A 112 -5.12 -16.07 53.48
N LYS A 113 -5.25 -16.59 54.71
CA LYS A 113 -4.28 -17.53 55.28
C LYS A 113 -4.49 -18.89 54.60
N VAL A 114 -3.38 -19.48 54.14
CA VAL A 114 -3.29 -20.88 53.70
C VAL A 114 -3.66 -21.80 54.86
#